data_AF-A0A182JQ73-F1
#
_entry.id   AF-A0A182JQ73-F1
#
_cell.length_a   1.000
_cell.length_b   1.000
_cell.length_c   1.000
_cell.angle_alpha   90.00
_cell.angle_beta   90.00
_cell.angle_gamma   90.00
#
_symmetry.space_group_name_H-M   'P 1'
#
loop_
_entity.id
_entity.type
_entity.pdbx_description
1 polymer ?
#
loop_
_entity_poly.entity_id
_entity_poly.type
_entity_poly.pdbx_seq_one_letter_code
_entity_poly.pdbx_strand_id
1 'polypeptide(L)'
;MKKKREYMPPRFMSVSEAADQLMQIVAKKSQDKAGDVGQHSEHQLSESALIVGLARVGHETQQILACSLSDMKSVDLGPPLHSLIIPNGNLHPLEMEFLQQFAELKQQLL
;
A
#
# COMPACT_ATOMS: atom_id res chain seq x y z
N MET A 1 24.46 0.48 41.10
CA MET A 1 23.90 -0.49 40.12
C MET A 1 23.81 0.20 38.76
N LYS A 2 24.48 -0.31 37.71
CA LYS A 2 24.36 0.26 36.35
C LYS A 2 22.99 -0.13 35.77
N LYS A 3 22.20 0.83 35.29
CA LYS A 3 20.93 0.55 34.59
C LYS A 3 21.20 -0.30 33.35
N LYS A 4 20.56 -1.47 33.25
CA LYS A 4 20.53 -2.29 32.04
C LYS A 4 19.66 -1.56 31.00
N ARG A 5 20.18 -1.36 29.78
CA ARG A 5 19.37 -0.86 28.66
C ARG A 5 18.48 -1.99 28.19
N GLU A 6 17.18 -1.81 28.34
CA GLU A 6 16.17 -2.72 27.81
C GLU A 6 15.59 -2.08 26.55
N TYR A 7 15.61 -2.83 25.44
CA TYR A 7 15.11 -2.38 24.16
C TYR A 7 13.75 -3.03 23.92
N MET A 8 12.84 -2.26 23.34
CA MET A 8 11.57 -2.81 22.89
C MET A 8 11.80 -3.84 21.77
N PRO A 9 10.92 -4.84 21.64
CA PRO A 9 10.97 -5.74 20.49
C PRO A 9 10.83 -4.94 19.18
N PRO A 10 11.46 -5.41 18.10
CA PRO A 10 11.36 -4.75 16.80
C PRO A 10 9.91 -4.76 16.31
N ARG A 11 9.47 -3.65 15.72
CA ARG A 11 8.14 -3.48 15.13
C ARG A 11 8.31 -3.04 13.69
N PHE A 12 7.68 -3.78 12.78
CA PHE A 12 7.70 -3.50 11.35
C PHE A 12 6.26 -3.24 10.91
N MET A 13 6.08 -2.22 10.07
CA MET A 13 4.79 -1.88 9.52
C MET A 13 4.42 -2.85 8.39
N SER A 14 3.16 -3.28 8.37
CA SER A 14 2.59 -4.09 7.30
C SER A 14 2.04 -3.25 6.14
N VAL A 15 1.81 -3.87 4.97
CA VAL A 15 1.15 -3.20 3.83
C VAL A 15 -0.28 -2.78 4.15
N SER A 16 -0.98 -3.57 4.97
CA SER A 16 -2.34 -3.31 5.45
C SER A 16 -2.39 -2.04 6.31
N GLU A 17 -1.51 -1.93 7.30
CA GLU A 17 -1.39 -0.72 8.15
C GLU A 17 -1.02 0.52 7.32
N ALA A 18 -0.09 0.37 6.37
CA ALA A 18 0.30 1.46 5.49
C ALA A 18 -0.86 1.93 4.60
N ALA A 19 -1.61 0.99 3.99
CA ALA A 19 -2.79 1.29 3.19
C ALA A 19 -3.88 1.99 4.02
N ASP A 20 -4.08 1.58 5.27
CA ASP A 20 -5.05 2.21 6.16
C ASP A 20 -4.69 3.65 6.52
N GLN A 21 -3.42 3.89 6.87
CA GLN A 21 -2.94 5.25 7.13
C GLN A 21 -3.10 6.15 5.89
N LEU A 22 -2.77 5.66 4.70
CA LEU A 22 -2.92 6.42 3.46
C LEU A 22 -4.38 6.79 3.18
N MET A 23 -5.32 5.84 3.35
CA MET A 23 -6.74 6.12 3.17
C MET A 23 -7.26 7.16 4.16
N GLN A 24 -6.87 7.07 5.43
CA GLN A 24 -7.26 8.06 6.44
C GLN A 24 -6.72 9.47 6.09
N ILE A 25 -5.49 9.56 5.58
CA ILE A 25 -4.88 10.81 5.14
C ILE A 25 -5.63 11.40 3.94
N VAL A 26 -5.97 10.57 2.95
CA VAL A 26 -6.74 11.00 1.76
C VAL A 26 -8.12 11.51 2.16
N ALA A 27 -8.83 10.79 3.05
CA ALA A 27 -10.14 11.20 3.55
C ALA A 27 -10.07 12.55 4.29
N LYS A 28 -9.09 12.71 5.20
CA LYS A 28 -8.89 13.96 5.95
C LYS A 28 -8.60 15.15 5.03
N LYS A 29 -7.67 14.98 4.08
CA LYS A 29 -7.31 16.02 3.11
C LYS A 29 -8.47 16.40 2.18
N SER A 30 -9.42 15.49 1.95
CA SER A 30 -10.61 15.77 1.15
C SER A 30 -11.62 16.64 1.91
N GLN A 31 -11.72 16.46 3.23
CA GLN A 31 -12.59 17.26 4.11
C GLN A 31 -12.04 18.68 4.33
N ASP A 32 -10.72 18.81 4.53
CA ASP A 32 -10.07 20.10 4.80
C ASP A 32 -10.12 21.07 3.58
N LYS A 33 -10.27 20.53 2.35
CA LYS A 33 -10.35 21.31 1.10
C LYS A 33 -11.70 22.00 0.85
N ALA A 34 -12.72 21.78 1.69
CA ALA A 34 -13.99 22.50 1.59
C ALA A 34 -13.88 23.99 2.02
N GLY A 35 -12.74 24.43 2.57
CA GLY A 35 -12.56 25.77 3.13
C GLY A 35 -11.54 26.70 2.44
N ASP A 36 -10.75 26.24 1.47
CA ASP A 36 -9.70 27.06 0.84
C ASP A 36 -9.69 26.87 -0.69
N VAL A 37 -10.22 27.87 -1.41
CA VAL A 37 -10.20 27.95 -2.88
C VAL A 37 -8.83 28.47 -3.29
N GLY A 38 -7.79 27.70 -2.99
CA GLY A 38 -6.38 27.97 -3.28
C GLY A 38 -5.77 26.80 -4.02
N GLN A 39 -5.40 27.04 -5.28
CA GLN A 39 -4.96 26.06 -6.26
C GLN A 39 -3.76 25.21 -5.76
N HIS A 40 -3.91 23.89 -5.83
CA HIS A 40 -2.91 22.81 -6.08
C HIS A 40 -3.50 21.48 -5.56
N SER A 41 -4.67 21.09 -6.08
CA SER A 41 -5.40 19.89 -5.67
C SER A 41 -4.90 18.62 -6.37
N GLU A 42 -3.60 18.34 -6.33
CA GLU A 42 -3.00 17.18 -7.00
C GLU A 42 -2.80 16.02 -6.02
N HIS A 43 -3.88 15.54 -5.41
CA HIS A 43 -3.82 14.27 -4.67
C HIS A 43 -4.65 13.26 -5.45
N GLN A 44 -3.99 12.54 -6.35
CA GLN A 44 -4.59 11.55 -7.25
C GLN A 44 -4.75 10.15 -6.62
N LEU A 45 -4.36 9.98 -5.36
CA LEU A 45 -4.50 8.70 -4.67
C LEU A 45 -5.95 8.51 -4.23
N SER A 46 -6.71 7.73 -4.99
CA SER A 46 -8.07 7.30 -4.67
C SER A 46 -8.08 5.92 -4.01
N GLU A 47 -9.21 5.53 -3.44
CA GLU A 47 -9.42 4.18 -2.88
C GLU A 47 -9.27 3.08 -3.95
N SER A 48 -9.61 3.41 -5.19
CA SER A 48 -9.49 2.52 -6.35
C SER A 48 -8.10 2.54 -7.00
N ALA A 49 -7.15 3.31 -6.48
CA ALA A 49 -5.81 3.38 -7.04
C ALA A 49 -5.14 2.00 -6.95
N LEU A 50 -4.41 1.62 -8.00
CA LEU A 50 -3.60 0.42 -8.01
C LEU A 50 -2.47 0.54 -7.00
N ILE A 51 -2.31 -0.46 -6.14
CA ILE A 51 -1.23 -0.54 -5.14
C ILE A 51 -0.59 -1.91 -5.23
N VAL A 52 0.73 -1.95 -5.09
CA VAL A 52 1.51 -3.19 -5.10
C VAL A 52 2.11 -3.42 -3.72
N GLY A 53 1.69 -4.49 -3.07
CA GLY A 53 2.22 -4.97 -1.81
C GLY A 53 3.32 -5.99 -2.06
N LEU A 54 4.44 -5.83 -1.38
CA LEU A 54 5.59 -6.73 -1.45
C LEU A 54 5.93 -7.22 -0.05
N ALA A 55 6.32 -8.48 0.06
CA ALA A 55 6.92 -9.02 1.27
C ALA A 55 8.13 -9.89 0.94
N ARG A 56 9.21 -9.70 1.70
CA ARG A 56 10.41 -10.55 1.71
C ARG A 56 10.99 -10.79 0.30
N VAL A 57 11.17 -9.71 -0.47
CA VAL A 57 11.70 -9.78 -1.84
C VAL A 57 13.07 -10.49 -1.86
N GLY A 58 13.22 -11.50 -2.72
CA GLY A 58 14.39 -12.35 -2.82
C GLY A 58 14.44 -13.53 -1.83
N HIS A 59 13.43 -13.68 -0.97
CA HIS A 59 13.30 -14.82 -0.05
C HIS A 59 12.42 -15.93 -0.64
N GLU A 60 12.55 -17.17 -0.14
CA GLU A 60 11.73 -18.31 -0.58
C GLU A 60 10.23 -18.10 -0.36
N THR A 61 9.88 -17.32 0.66
CA THR A 61 8.49 -16.96 0.98
C THR A 61 8.11 -15.58 0.45
N GLN A 62 8.76 -15.08 -0.60
CA GLN A 62 8.40 -13.80 -1.23
C GLN A 62 6.92 -13.77 -1.58
N GLN A 63 6.27 -12.61 -1.36
CA GLN A 63 4.91 -12.34 -1.82
C GLN A 63 4.88 -11.04 -2.60
N ILE A 64 4.13 -11.03 -3.70
CA ILE A 64 3.82 -9.86 -4.52
C ILE A 64 2.32 -9.89 -4.77
N LEU A 65 1.64 -8.81 -4.46
CA LEU A 65 0.21 -8.66 -4.70
C LEU A 65 -0.09 -7.28 -5.27
N ALA A 66 -0.85 -7.23 -6.36
CA ALA A 66 -1.39 -6.00 -6.92
C ALA A 66 -2.91 -5.95 -6.72
N CYS A 67 -3.41 -4.93 -6.02
CA CYS A 67 -4.84 -4.75 -5.80
C CYS A 67 -5.19 -3.27 -5.64
N SER A 68 -6.46 -2.95 -5.39
CA SER A 68 -6.85 -1.58 -5.05
C SER A 68 -6.30 -1.16 -3.68
N LEU A 69 -6.14 0.14 -3.45
CA LEU A 69 -5.78 0.68 -2.14
C LEU A 69 -6.78 0.24 -1.05
N SER A 70 -8.07 0.19 -1.37
CA SER A 70 -9.10 -0.31 -0.46
C SER A 70 -8.92 -1.78 -0.10
N ASP A 71 -8.60 -2.63 -1.07
CA ASP A 71 -8.43 -4.07 -0.81
C ASP A 71 -7.15 -4.34 -0.01
N MET A 72 -6.08 -3.57 -0.27
CA MET A 72 -4.78 -3.72 0.38
C MET A 72 -4.85 -3.61 1.91
N LYS A 73 -5.84 -2.90 2.45
CA LYS A 73 -6.11 -2.82 3.89
C LYS A 73 -6.37 -4.17 4.55
N SER A 74 -6.91 -5.13 3.82
CA SER A 74 -7.32 -6.43 4.35
C SER A 74 -6.32 -7.54 3.99
N VAL A 75 -5.20 -7.18 3.37
CA VAL A 75 -4.20 -8.13 2.87
C VAL A 75 -3.23 -8.52 3.99
N ASP A 76 -3.03 -9.82 4.14
CA ASP A 76 -1.95 -10.40 4.95
C ASP A 76 -0.87 -11.01 4.04
N LEU A 77 0.27 -10.33 3.92
CA LEU A 77 1.46 -10.85 3.21
C LEU A 77 2.36 -11.71 4.11
N GLY A 78 1.96 -11.93 5.36
CA GLY A 78 2.67 -12.71 6.36
C GLY A 78 3.72 -11.90 7.14
N PRO A 79 4.84 -12.54 7.53
CA PRO A 79 5.88 -11.89 8.35
C PRO A 79 6.64 -10.76 7.63
N PRO A 80 7.22 -9.80 8.36
CA PRO A 80 8.05 -8.74 7.75
C PRO A 80 9.27 -9.30 6.98
N LEU A 81 9.91 -8.53 6.08
CA LEU A 81 9.74 -7.10 5.79
C LEU A 81 8.77 -6.83 4.65
N HIS A 82 7.98 -5.78 4.77
CA HIS A 82 6.98 -5.36 3.79
C HIS A 82 7.37 -4.04 3.10
N SER A 83 6.96 -3.90 1.84
CA SER A 83 7.05 -2.65 1.07
C SER A 83 5.74 -2.41 0.33
N LEU A 84 5.31 -1.15 0.27
CA LEU A 84 4.13 -0.72 -0.47
C LEU A 84 4.57 0.19 -1.63
N ILE A 85 4.17 -0.13 -2.85
CA ILE A 85 4.45 0.68 -4.03
C ILE A 85 3.14 1.30 -4.53
N ILE A 86 3.19 2.60 -4.77
CA ILE A 86 2.14 3.38 -5.42
C ILE A 86 2.65 3.70 -6.83
N PRO A 87 2.23 2.94 -7.86
CA PRO A 87 2.66 3.18 -9.21
C PRO A 87 2.06 4.49 -9.75
N ASN A 88 2.68 5.04 -10.80
CA ASN A 88 2.08 6.14 -11.53
C ASN A 88 0.79 5.67 -12.24
N GLY A 89 -0.18 6.56 -12.43
CA GLY A 89 -1.43 6.25 -13.14
C GLY A 89 -1.24 5.88 -14.62
N ASN A 90 -0.08 6.19 -15.21
CA ASN A 90 0.28 5.81 -16.56
C ASN A 90 1.43 4.80 -16.54
N LEU A 91 1.10 3.51 -16.54
CA LEU A 91 2.04 2.40 -16.60
C LEU A 91 2.30 2.01 -18.06
N HIS A 92 3.55 1.65 -18.36
CA HIS A 92 3.88 1.06 -19.64
C HIS A 92 3.16 -0.30 -19.80
N PRO A 93 2.71 -0.70 -21.01
CA PRO A 93 1.99 -1.96 -21.20
C PRO A 93 2.70 -3.19 -20.60
N LEU A 94 4.03 -3.27 -20.75
CA LEU A 94 4.82 -4.35 -20.15
C LEU A 94 4.81 -4.37 -18.61
N GLU A 95 4.74 -3.19 -17.96
CA GLU A 95 4.62 -3.12 -16.50
C GLU A 95 3.24 -3.62 -16.07
N MET A 96 2.19 -3.27 -16.81
CA MET A 96 0.83 -3.75 -16.58
C MET A 96 0.73 -5.27 -16.75
N GLU A 97 1.26 -5.81 -17.84
CA GLU A 97 1.30 -7.25 -18.11
C GLU A 97 2.05 -8.02 -17.01
N PHE A 98 3.12 -7.43 -16.47
CA PHE A 98 3.81 -8.00 -15.32
C PHE A 98 2.92 -8.01 -14.07
N LEU A 99 2.32 -6.87 -13.72
CA LEU A 99 1.48 -6.75 -12.52
C LEU A 99 0.21 -7.61 -12.58
N GLN A 100 -0.34 -7.86 -13.78
CA GLN A 100 -1.51 -8.73 -13.96
C GLN A 100 -1.27 -10.16 -13.46
N GLN A 101 -0.03 -10.65 -13.48
CA GLN A 101 0.32 -11.97 -12.94
C GLN A 101 0.20 -12.05 -11.42
N PHE A 102 0.19 -10.90 -10.74
CA PHE A 102 0.11 -10.74 -9.29
C PHE A 102 -1.18 -10.03 -8.86
N ALA A 103 -2.09 -9.75 -9.81
CA ALA A 103 -3.33 -9.08 -9.49
C ALA A 103 -4.30 -10.06 -8.83
N GLU A 104 -4.89 -9.66 -7.70
CA GLU A 104 -6.12 -10.29 -7.20
C GLU A 104 -7.28 -9.86 -8.12
N LEU A 105 -7.28 -10.34 -9.35
CA LEU A 105 -8.55 -10.48 -10.04
C LEU A 105 -9.31 -11.55 -9.26
N LYS A 106 -10.29 -11.14 -8.45
CA LYS A 106 -11.48 -11.97 -8.28
C LYS A 106 -11.80 -12.51 -9.67
N GLN A 107 -11.76 -13.83 -9.83
CA GLN A 107 -12.36 -14.52 -10.96
C GLN A 107 -13.84 -14.12 -11.01
N GLN A 108 -14.14 -12.98 -11.62
CA GLN A 108 -15.46 -12.56 -12.04
C GLN A 108 -15.31 -12.21 -13.51
N LEU A 109 -15.27 -13.26 -14.33
CA LEU A 109 -15.79 -13.35 -15.69
C LEU A 109 -15.18 -14.61 -16.37
N LEU A 110 -15.64 -15.77 -15.92
CA LEU A 110 -15.88 -16.94 -16.78
C LEU A 110 -17.28 -17.46 -16.46
#